data_AF-A0A2M7PA53-F1
#
_entry.id   AF-A0A2M7PA53-F1
#
_cell.length_a   1.000
_cell.length_b   1.000
_cell.length_c   1.000
_cell.angle_alpha   90.00
_cell.angle_beta   90.00
_cell.angle_gamma   90.00
#
_symmetry.space_group_name_H-M   'P 1'
#
loop_
_entity.id
_entity.type
_entity.pdbx_description
1 polymer ?
#
loop_
_entity_poly.entity_id
_entity_poly.type
_entity_poly.pdbx_seq_one_letter_code
_entity_poly.pdbx_strand_id
1 'polypeptide(L)'
;RFDLVYERLYGRTYPDTPVEFINFRVRASLPERLLALPKLASRPAGGEGTVPHPADGSDALKGERSAFSAALRDFIPFKVYDRYRLFPGDSFRGPAIIEEKESTVIVGEDGTVRVDEYGFLWVELKQC
;
A
#
# COMPACT_ATOMS: atom_id res chain seq x y z
N ARG A 1 30.22 -21.44 -9.85
CA ARG A 1 29.04 -20.76 -9.23
C ARG A 1 29.45 -19.86 -8.07
N PHE A 2 30.38 -20.28 -7.20
CA PHE A 2 30.87 -19.45 -6.09
C PHE A 2 31.46 -18.10 -6.56
N ASP A 3 32.46 -18.10 -7.45
CA ASP A 3 33.13 -16.87 -7.88
C ASP A 3 32.18 -15.85 -8.53
N LEU A 4 31.27 -16.30 -9.39
CA LEU A 4 30.24 -15.45 -10.00
C LEU A 4 29.33 -14.77 -8.96
N VAL A 5 28.94 -15.48 -7.90
CA VAL A 5 28.10 -14.93 -6.83
C VAL A 5 28.92 -13.99 -5.95
N TYR A 6 30.17 -14.34 -5.67
CA TYR A 6 31.08 -13.53 -4.88
C TYR A 6 31.40 -12.20 -5.59
N GLU A 7 31.69 -12.24 -6.90
CA GLU A 7 31.88 -11.05 -7.73
C GLU A 7 30.63 -10.17 -7.78
N ARG A 8 29.44 -10.79 -7.92
CA ARG A 8 28.18 -10.03 -7.90
C ARG A 8 27.94 -9.32 -6.56
N LEU A 9 28.31 -9.95 -5.44
CA LEU A 9 28.10 -9.39 -4.10
C LEU A 9 29.18 -8.40 -3.68
N TYR A 10 30.44 -8.60 -4.12
CA TYR A 10 31.61 -7.90 -3.60
C TYR A 10 32.49 -7.22 -4.66
N GLY A 11 32.14 -7.36 -5.95
CA GLY A 11 32.77 -6.66 -7.08
C GLY A 11 34.16 -7.16 -7.48
N ARG A 12 34.64 -8.28 -6.93
CA ARG A 12 35.97 -8.85 -7.23
C ARG A 12 36.01 -10.34 -6.93
N THR A 13 37.02 -11.04 -7.45
CA THR A 13 37.33 -12.43 -7.12
C THR A 13 38.83 -12.59 -6.85
N TYR A 14 39.23 -13.74 -6.33
CA TYR A 14 40.63 -14.08 -6.05
C TYR A 14 40.98 -15.42 -6.71
N PRO A 15 41.22 -15.45 -8.03
CA PRO A 15 41.36 -16.69 -8.79
C PRO A 15 42.56 -17.55 -8.36
N ASP A 16 43.60 -16.92 -7.84
CA ASP A 16 44.83 -17.60 -7.39
C ASP A 16 44.73 -18.16 -5.97
N THR A 17 43.63 -17.88 -5.25
CA THR A 17 43.41 -18.39 -3.90
C THR A 17 42.55 -19.65 -3.95
N PRO A 18 43.01 -20.79 -3.40
CA PRO A 18 42.20 -22.00 -3.37
C PRO A 18 40.94 -21.78 -2.55
N VAL A 19 39.81 -22.30 -3.05
CA VAL A 19 38.52 -22.23 -2.36
C VAL A 19 38.49 -23.24 -1.22
N GLU A 20 38.08 -22.79 -0.03
CA GLU A 20 37.90 -23.63 1.15
C GLU A 20 36.44 -23.63 1.61
N PHE A 21 35.88 -24.81 1.88
CA PHE A 21 34.53 -24.95 2.42
C PHE A 21 34.58 -24.97 3.96
N ILE A 22 34.11 -23.88 4.59
CA ILE A 22 34.10 -23.77 6.05
C ILE A 22 32.84 -24.41 6.67
N ASN A 23 31.68 -24.27 6.01
CA ASN A 23 30.40 -24.75 6.54
C ASN A 23 29.52 -25.34 5.45
N PHE A 24 28.80 -26.41 5.80
CA PHE A 24 27.73 -26.96 4.98
C PHE A 24 26.38 -26.67 5.64
N ARG A 25 25.47 -26.06 4.89
CA ARG A 25 24.10 -25.79 5.36
C ARG A 25 23.10 -26.49 4.46
N VAL A 26 22.25 -27.31 5.05
CA VAL A 26 21.08 -27.88 4.39
C VAL A 26 19.85 -27.07 4.82
N ARG A 27 18.98 -26.74 3.86
CA ARG A 27 17.64 -26.23 4.12
C ARG A 27 16.66 -27.24 3.55
N ALA A 28 15.75 -27.73 4.39
CA ALA A 28 14.63 -28.56 3.99
C ALA A 28 13.34 -27.79 4.28
N SER A 29 12.38 -27.86 3.36
CA SER A 29 11.06 -27.25 3.50
C SER A 29 10.00 -28.22 2.98
N LEU A 30 8.81 -28.16 3.57
CA LEU A 30 7.60 -28.81 3.04
C LEU A 30 6.90 -27.83 2.07
N PRO A 31 5.96 -28.31 1.23
CA PRO A 31 5.10 -27.42 0.45
C PRO A 31 4.41 -26.40 1.36
N GLU A 32 4.64 -25.12 1.09
CA GLU A 32 4.02 -24.04 1.85
C GLU A 32 2.52 -23.96 1.53
N ARG A 33 1.68 -23.95 2.56
CA ARG A 33 0.28 -23.50 2.42
C ARG A 33 0.28 -21.99 2.60
N LEU A 34 0.33 -21.27 1.48
CA LEU A 34 0.18 -19.83 1.49
C LEU A 34 -1.21 -19.46 2.03
N LEU A 35 -1.26 -18.45 2.89
CA LEU A 35 -2.51 -17.83 3.34
C LEU A 35 -3.20 -17.20 2.12
N ALA A 36 -4.40 -17.66 1.81
CA ALA A 36 -5.25 -17.02 0.81
C ALA A 36 -6.11 -15.97 1.52
N LEU A 37 -5.81 -14.68 1.29
CA LEU A 37 -6.65 -13.60 1.79
C LEU A 37 -7.98 -13.62 1.02
N PRO A 38 -9.14 -13.61 1.71
CA PRO A 38 -10.42 -13.48 1.02
C PRO A 38 -10.55 -12.09 0.40
N LYS A 39 -11.20 -12.01 -0.76
CA LYS A 39 -11.57 -10.71 -1.35
C LYS A 39 -12.62 -10.04 -0.47
N LEU A 40 -12.49 -8.73 -0.30
CA LEU A 40 -13.47 -7.92 0.40
C LEU A 40 -14.74 -7.87 -0.45
N ALA A 41 -15.89 -8.05 0.20
CA ALA A 41 -17.17 -7.93 -0.48
C ALA A 41 -17.29 -6.53 -1.12
N SER A 42 -17.91 -6.47 -2.29
CA SER A 42 -18.31 -5.20 -2.89
C SER A 42 -19.25 -4.44 -1.94
N ARG A 43 -19.31 -3.11 -2.11
CA ARG A 43 -20.23 -2.25 -1.35
C ARG A 43 -21.64 -2.89 -1.31
N PRO A 44 -22.29 -2.94 -0.14
CA PRO A 44 -23.66 -3.44 -0.05
C PRO A 44 -24.53 -2.64 -1.02
N ALA A 45 -25.26 -3.32 -1.90
CA ALA A 45 -26.26 -2.64 -2.70
C ALA A 45 -27.27 -2.01 -1.73
N GLY A 46 -27.46 -0.71 -1.80
CA GLY A 46 -28.64 -0.08 -1.21
C GLY A 46 -29.88 -0.80 -1.75
N GLY A 47 -30.96 -0.82 -0.97
CA GLY A 47 -32.20 -1.48 -1.37
C GLY A 47 -32.68 -1.08 -2.77
N GLU A 48 -33.54 -1.93 -3.35
CA GLU A 48 -34.10 -1.80 -4.70
C GLU A 48 -34.42 -0.33 -5.05
N GLY A 49 -33.75 0.20 -6.08
CA GLY A 49 -33.94 1.57 -6.57
C GLY A 49 -32.82 2.57 -6.28
N THR A 50 -31.69 2.14 -5.69
CA THR A 50 -30.53 3.03 -5.52
C THR A 50 -29.70 3.15 -6.79
N VAL A 51 -29.45 4.40 -7.22
CA VAL A 51 -28.51 4.74 -8.29
C VAL A 51 -27.11 4.19 -7.99
N PRO A 52 -26.32 3.79 -9.02
CA PRO A 52 -24.94 3.38 -8.83
C PRO A 52 -24.17 4.46 -8.07
N HIS A 53 -23.62 4.13 -6.90
CA HIS A 53 -22.79 5.07 -6.17
C HIS A 53 -21.48 5.31 -6.92
N PRO A 54 -20.99 6.56 -6.96
CA PRO A 54 -19.68 6.84 -7.55
C PRO A 54 -18.59 6.10 -6.74
N ALA A 55 -17.62 5.54 -7.46
CA ALA A 55 -16.44 4.88 -6.90
C ALA A 55 -15.35 5.90 -6.53
N ASP A 56 -15.75 7.03 -5.95
CA ASP A 56 -14.89 8.17 -5.59
C ASP A 56 -14.67 8.31 -4.09
N GLY A 57 -15.12 7.33 -3.30
CA GLY A 57 -15.05 7.34 -1.84
C GLY A 57 -15.97 8.35 -1.16
N SER A 58 -16.94 8.95 -1.87
CA SER A 58 -17.86 9.95 -1.28
C SER A 58 -18.60 9.43 -0.05
N ASP A 59 -19.00 8.14 -0.07
CA ASP A 59 -19.74 7.50 1.01
C ASP A 59 -18.88 7.34 2.27
N ALA A 60 -17.56 7.38 2.14
CA ALA A 60 -16.63 7.32 3.26
C ALA A 60 -16.27 8.69 3.82
N LEU A 61 -16.67 9.80 3.18
CA LEU A 61 -16.31 11.13 3.62
C LEU A 61 -17.01 11.48 4.96
N LYS A 62 -16.21 11.72 6.00
CA LYS A 62 -16.65 12.17 7.32
C LYS A 62 -16.77 13.69 7.40
N GLY A 63 -16.01 14.41 6.58
CA GLY A 63 -15.95 15.87 6.56
C GLY A 63 -14.57 16.36 6.16
N GLU A 64 -14.21 17.55 6.64
CA GLU A 64 -12.90 18.17 6.39
C GLU A 64 -12.24 18.57 7.71
N ARG A 65 -10.91 18.52 7.75
CA ARG A 65 -10.09 18.96 8.88
C ARG A 65 -8.94 19.80 8.37
N SER A 66 -8.71 20.95 9.00
CA SER A 66 -7.53 21.78 8.71
C SER A 66 -6.26 21.05 9.15
N ALA A 67 -5.31 20.88 8.23
CA ALA A 67 -4.02 20.26 8.47
C ALA A 67 -2.92 21.00 7.71
N PHE A 68 -1.70 20.97 8.27
CA PHE A 68 -0.57 21.68 7.69
C PHE A 68 -0.04 20.96 6.44
N SER A 69 -0.04 21.67 5.31
CA SER A 69 0.61 21.24 4.08
C SER A 69 2.08 21.68 4.09
N ALA A 70 2.99 20.70 3.99
CA ALA A 70 4.41 21.00 3.84
C ALA A 70 4.73 21.63 2.46
N ALA A 71 3.96 21.29 1.42
CA ALA A 71 4.15 21.79 0.07
C ALA A 71 3.77 23.28 -0.04
N LEU A 72 2.63 23.66 0.55
CA LEU A 72 2.14 25.04 0.53
C LEU A 72 2.61 25.87 1.73
N ARG A 73 3.17 25.23 2.76
CA ARG A 73 3.60 25.83 4.04
C ARG A 73 2.46 26.55 4.76
N ASP A 74 1.24 26.02 4.66
CA ASP A 74 0.04 26.60 5.24
C ASP A 74 -0.94 25.52 5.73
N PHE A 75 -1.89 25.90 6.58
CA PHE A 75 -2.99 25.04 7.01
C PHE A 75 -4.12 25.07 5.97
N ILE A 76 -4.34 23.94 5.31
CA ILE A 76 -5.37 23.77 4.27
C ILE A 76 -6.41 22.71 4.70
N PRO A 77 -7.63 22.72 4.15
CA PRO A 77 -8.59 21.67 4.41
C PRO A 77 -8.16 20.33 3.79
N PHE A 78 -8.06 19.29 4.62
CA PHE A 78 -7.90 17.91 4.20
C PHE A 78 -9.25 17.19 4.31
N LYS A 79 -9.61 16.40 3.29
CA LYS A 79 -10.80 15.54 3.35
C LYS A 79 -10.57 14.38 4.32
N VAL A 80 -11.48 14.17 5.27
CA VAL A 80 -11.38 13.10 6.26
C VAL A 80 -12.29 11.96 5.85
N TYR A 81 -11.72 10.77 5.67
CA TYR A 81 -12.43 9.56 5.28
C TYR A 81 -12.48 8.55 6.42
N ASP A 82 -13.61 7.86 6.56
CA ASP A 82 -13.79 6.68 7.40
C ASP A 82 -13.23 5.46 6.68
N ARG A 83 -12.13 4.90 7.20
CA ARG A 83 -11.48 3.71 6.61
C ARG A 83 -12.43 2.54 6.41
N TYR A 84 -13.41 2.36 7.30
CA TYR A 84 -14.32 1.21 7.29
C TYR A 84 -15.49 1.38 6.30
N ARG A 85 -15.62 2.54 5.68
CA ARG A 85 -16.62 2.84 4.64
C ARG A 85 -16.02 2.88 3.23
N LEU A 86 -14.71 2.66 3.11
CA LEU A 86 -14.03 2.52 1.83
C LEU A 86 -14.11 1.08 1.33
N PHE A 87 -14.52 0.92 0.08
CA PHE A 87 -14.76 -0.36 -0.57
C PHE A 87 -13.92 -0.51 -1.85
N PRO A 88 -13.74 -1.75 -2.35
CA PRO A 88 -13.03 -1.98 -3.60
C PRO A 88 -13.55 -1.10 -4.73
N GLY A 89 -12.62 -0.46 -5.45
CA GLY A 89 -12.93 0.46 -6.55
C GLY A 89 -12.92 1.94 -6.15
N ASP A 90 -13.04 2.27 -4.86
CA ASP A 90 -12.96 3.67 -4.41
C ASP A 90 -11.61 4.29 -4.77
N SER A 91 -11.63 5.45 -5.42
CA SER A 91 -10.42 6.22 -5.73
C SER A 91 -10.62 7.72 -5.62
N PHE A 92 -9.68 8.40 -4.98
CA PHE A 92 -9.72 9.84 -4.76
C PHE A 92 -8.31 10.43 -4.67
N ARG A 93 -8.19 11.72 -4.95
CA ARG A 93 -6.93 12.46 -4.76
C ARG A 93 -6.83 13.05 -3.36
N GLY A 94 -5.62 13.20 -2.87
CA GLY A 94 -5.35 14.05 -1.71
C GLY A 94 -5.58 15.54 -2.02
N PRO A 95 -5.50 16.42 -0.99
CA PRO A 95 -5.10 16.10 0.39
C PRO A 95 -6.19 15.37 1.18
N ALA A 96 -5.82 14.25 1.83
CA ALA A 96 -6.77 13.37 2.51
C ALA A 96 -6.20 12.80 3.82
N ILE A 97 -7.07 12.61 4.81
CA ILE A 97 -6.82 11.92 6.08
C ILE A 97 -7.77 10.73 6.13
N ILE A 98 -7.24 9.52 6.21
CA ILE A 98 -8.03 8.29 6.28
C ILE A 98 -7.89 7.75 7.71
N GLU A 99 -8.97 7.82 8.48
CA GLU A 99 -8.99 7.46 9.89
C GLU A 99 -9.45 6.01 10.08
N GLU A 100 -8.65 5.25 10.82
CA GLU A 100 -8.93 3.91 11.32
C GLU A 100 -8.82 3.94 12.86
N LYS A 101 -9.33 2.92 13.56
CA LYS A 101 -9.20 2.88 15.03
C LYS A 101 -7.75 2.70 15.47
N GLU A 102 -6.98 1.94 14.72
CA GLU A 102 -5.61 1.56 15.07
C GLU A 102 -4.54 2.43 14.36
N SER A 103 -4.91 3.17 13.31
CA SER A 103 -3.97 3.95 12.48
C SER A 103 -4.65 5.12 11.78
N THR A 104 -3.86 6.04 11.23
CA THR A 104 -4.34 7.12 10.38
C THR A 104 -3.38 7.33 9.22
N VAL A 105 -3.89 7.27 7.99
CA VAL A 105 -3.10 7.51 6.78
C VAL A 105 -3.31 8.95 6.34
N ILE A 106 -2.21 9.69 6.16
CA ILE A 106 -2.23 11.06 5.66
C ILE A 106 -1.66 11.04 4.24
N VAL A 107 -2.41 11.59 3.29
CA VAL A 107 -2.06 11.65 1.87
C VAL A 107 -2.00 13.11 1.46
N GLY A 108 -0.85 13.55 0.95
CA GLY A 108 -0.63 14.89 0.45
C GLY A 108 -1.34 15.18 -0.87
N GLU A 109 -1.26 16.42 -1.33
CA GLU A 109 -1.90 16.95 -2.53
C GLU A 109 -1.42 16.29 -3.83
N ASP A 110 -0.22 15.70 -3.81
CA ASP A 110 0.41 14.97 -4.91
C ASP A 110 0.05 13.47 -4.94
N GLY A 111 -0.67 12.99 -3.92
CA GLY A 111 -1.07 11.61 -3.76
C GLY A 111 -2.42 11.28 -4.38
N THR A 112 -2.54 10.09 -4.95
CA THR A 112 -3.82 9.47 -5.32
C THR A 112 -3.99 8.16 -4.57
N VAL A 113 -5.18 7.95 -4.02
CA VAL A 113 -5.56 6.76 -3.27
C VAL A 113 -6.48 5.89 -4.12
N ARG A 114 -6.29 4.58 -4.08
CA ARG A 114 -7.25 3.59 -4.57
C ARG A 114 -7.37 2.41 -3.62
N VAL A 115 -8.55 1.81 -3.58
CA VAL A 115 -8.83 0.61 -2.79
C VAL A 115 -8.97 -0.59 -3.70
N ASP A 116 -8.18 -1.63 -3.45
CA ASP A 116 -8.24 -2.86 -4.24
C ASP A 116 -9.30 -3.85 -3.73
N GLU A 117 -9.41 -5.00 -4.41
CA GLU A 117 -10.37 -6.06 -4.09
C GLU A 117 -10.11 -6.78 -2.75
N TYR A 118 -8.95 -6.60 -2.14
CA TYR A 118 -8.64 -7.11 -0.80
C TYR A 118 -8.81 -6.03 0.27
N GLY A 119 -9.17 -4.82 -0.14
CA GLY A 119 -9.32 -3.66 0.74
C GLY A 119 -8.00 -2.96 1.04
N PHE A 120 -6.89 -3.27 0.36
CA PHE A 120 -5.64 -2.52 0.58
C PHE A 120 -5.77 -1.10 0.04
N LEU A 121 -5.20 -0.14 0.78
CA LEU A 121 -5.03 1.23 0.33
C LEU A 121 -3.73 1.34 -0.45
N TRP A 122 -3.84 1.66 -1.73
CA TRP A 122 -2.69 1.99 -2.57
C TRP A 122 -2.58 3.50 -2.67
N VAL A 123 -1.44 4.03 -2.26
CA VAL A 123 -1.12 5.46 -2.36
C VAL A 123 -0.03 5.63 -3.41
N GLU A 124 -0.38 6.30 -4.51
CA GLU A 124 0.54 6.63 -5.59
C GLU A 124 0.89 8.10 -5.50
N LEU A 125 2.17 8.40 -5.27
CA LEU A 125 2.69 9.76 -5.26
C LEU A 125 3.14 10.10 -6.68
N LYS A 126 2.70 11.25 -7.21
CA LYS A 126 3.28 11.75 -8.45
C LYS A 126 4.73 12.14 -8.21
N GLN A 127 5.66 11.49 -8.90
CA GLN A 127 7.04 11.96 -8.94
C GLN A 127 7.08 13.31 -9.66
N CYS A 128 7.59 14.32 -8.98
CA CYS A 128 8.00 15.60 -9.54
C CYS A 128 9.36 15.47 -10.24
#